data_AF-A0A9P6DBM2-F1
#
_entry.id   AF-A0A9P6DBM2-F1
#
_cell.length_a   1.000
_cell.length_b   1.000
_cell.length_c   1.000
_cell.angle_alpha   90.00
_cell.angle_beta   90.00
_cell.angle_gamma   90.00
#
_symmetry.space_group_name_H-M   'P 1'
#
loop_
_entity.id
_entity.type
_entity.pdbx_description
1 polymer ?
#
loop_
_entity_poly.entity_id
_entity_poly.type
_entity_poly.pdbx_seq_one_letter_code
_entity_poly.pdbx_strand_id
1 'polypeptide(L)'
;MVSHFHNYTLPLNTATLITFHDAAQKDLGLRICQVMISTAASASRNGPTVEELATFFIFQHEISKAVESILVADILAPLPEKILLEGDGYTLVGTRRDWWFGATINARWGKEPLVPTDSKWRFLFEVRKTSPKTMAGERISEK
;
A
#
# COMPACT_ATOMS: atom_id res chain seq x y z
N MET A 1 -0.67 -24.46 1.60
CA MET A 1 0.52 -24.22 0.76
C MET A 1 0.99 -22.82 1.12
N VAL A 2 2.08 -22.71 1.88
CA VAL A 2 2.53 -21.44 2.48
C VAL A 2 3.23 -20.65 1.38
N SER A 3 2.64 -19.55 0.89
CA SER A 3 3.39 -18.64 0.03
C SER A 3 4.50 -18.03 0.89
N HIS A 4 5.75 -18.17 0.44
CA HIS A 4 6.88 -17.48 1.02
C HIS A 4 6.75 -15.99 0.72
N PHE A 5 5.92 -15.28 1.51
CA PHE A 5 6.00 -13.83 1.57
C PHE A 5 7.37 -13.49 2.13
N HIS A 6 8.22 -12.94 1.28
CA HIS A 6 9.46 -12.33 1.70
C HIS A 6 9.09 -11.25 2.73
N ASN A 7 9.82 -11.18 3.84
CA ASN A 7 9.72 -10.09 4.81
C ASN A 7 10.29 -8.80 4.19
N TYR A 8 9.66 -8.29 3.13
CA TYR A 8 9.98 -7.00 2.55
C TYR A 8 8.94 -5.97 3.00
N THR A 9 9.38 -4.73 3.06
CA THR A 9 8.51 -3.61 3.35
C THR A 9 8.61 -2.58 2.23
N LEU A 10 7.48 -1.96 1.90
CA LEU A 10 7.45 -0.89 0.92
C LEU A 10 8.04 0.38 1.53
N PRO A 11 9.00 1.03 0.84
CA PRO A 11 9.59 2.27 1.31
C PRO A 11 8.61 3.44 1.19
N LEU A 12 8.75 4.41 2.09
CA LEU A 12 8.05 5.68 2.01
C LEU A 12 8.70 6.59 0.95
N ASN A 13 7.89 7.38 0.26
CA ASN A 13 8.27 8.40 -0.72
C ASN A 13 9.13 7.87 -1.88
N THR A 14 9.00 6.58 -2.20
CA THR A 14 9.75 5.93 -3.27
C THR A 14 8.77 5.17 -4.18
N ALA A 15 9.00 5.23 -5.49
CA ALA A 15 8.29 4.40 -6.45
C ALA A 15 8.98 3.03 -6.55
N THR A 16 8.22 1.97 -6.32
CA THR A 16 8.69 0.58 -6.31
C THR A 16 7.96 -0.22 -7.38
N LEU A 17 8.68 -1.09 -8.09
CA LEU A 17 8.08 -2.11 -8.92
C LEU A 17 7.91 -3.37 -8.07
N ILE A 18 6.65 -3.76 -7.86
CA ILE A 18 6.30 -4.95 -7.08
C ILE A 18 6.03 -6.07 -8.06
N THR A 19 6.71 -7.20 -7.87
CA THR A 19 6.42 -8.45 -8.56
C THR A 19 5.60 -9.35 -7.64
N PHE A 20 4.46 -9.83 -8.12
CA PHE A 20 3.54 -10.63 -7.32
C PHE A 20 2.88 -11.70 -8.18
N HIS A 21 2.39 -12.75 -7.53
CA HIS A 21 1.67 -13.85 -8.17
C HIS A 21 0.42 -14.13 -7.36
N ASP A 22 -0.67 -14.51 -8.03
CA ASP A 22 -1.80 -15.11 -7.33
C ASP A 22 -1.53 -16.62 -7.20
N ALA A 23 -1.27 -17.07 -5.96
CA ALA A 23 -1.10 -18.49 -5.69
C ALA A 23 -2.36 -19.33 -5.99
N ALA A 24 -3.54 -18.70 -6.01
CA ALA A 24 -4.81 -19.34 -6.33
C ALA A 24 -5.07 -19.45 -7.84
N GLN A 25 -4.46 -18.59 -8.66
CA GLN A 25 -4.63 -18.59 -10.13
C GLN A 25 -3.30 -18.77 -10.86
N LYS A 26 -2.91 -20.04 -11.03
CA LYS A 26 -1.69 -20.43 -11.76
C LYS A 26 -1.63 -19.88 -13.19
N ASP A 27 -2.77 -19.58 -13.79
CA ASP A 27 -2.87 -19.14 -15.19
C ASP A 27 -2.63 -17.63 -15.38
N LEU A 28 -2.64 -16.83 -14.30
CA LEU A 28 -2.44 -15.38 -14.41
C LEU A 28 -0.97 -14.98 -14.64
N GLY A 29 -0.01 -15.89 -14.43
CA GLY A 29 1.42 -15.60 -14.55
C GLY A 29 1.95 -14.64 -13.49
N LEU A 30 3.28 -14.42 -13.45
CA LEU A 30 3.87 -13.41 -12.57
C LEU A 30 3.57 -12.01 -13.09
N ARG A 31 3.15 -11.14 -12.18
CA ARG A 31 2.73 -9.77 -12.48
C ARG A 31 3.74 -8.76 -11.99
N ILE A 32 3.77 -7.60 -12.62
CA ILE A 32 4.54 -6.45 -12.17
C ILE A 32 3.64 -5.22 -12.14
N CYS A 33 3.69 -4.45 -11.04
CA CYS A 33 2.96 -3.21 -10.88
C CYS A 33 3.86 -2.13 -10.27
N GLN A 34 3.71 -0.89 -10.72
CA GLN A 34 4.32 0.26 -10.04
C GLN A 34 3.45 0.69 -8.86
N VAL A 35 4.07 0.86 -7.70
CA VAL A 35 3.44 1.39 -6.50
C VAL A 35 4.28 2.49 -5.88
N MET A 36 3.64 3.51 -5.32
CA MET A 36 4.31 4.51 -4.50
C MET A 36 3.47 4.80 -3.26
N ILE A 37 4.09 4.79 -2.10
CA ILE A 37 3.51 5.31 -0.86
C ILE A 37 4.16 6.65 -0.58
N SER A 38 3.37 7.68 -0.29
CA SER A 38 3.86 9.04 -0.04
C SER A 38 3.12 9.71 1.11
N THR A 39 3.77 10.64 1.80
CA THR A 39 3.09 11.53 2.76
C THR A 39 2.60 12.81 2.08
N ALA A 40 1.68 13.53 2.73
CA ALA A 40 1.20 14.83 2.25
C ALA A 40 2.34 15.86 2.22
N ALA A 41 3.26 15.79 3.18
CA ALA A 41 4.46 16.64 3.20
C ALA A 41 5.34 16.40 1.95
N SER A 42 5.56 15.13 1.57
CA SER A 42 6.36 14.81 0.38
C SER A 42 5.69 15.26 -0.92
N ALA A 43 4.36 15.23 -0.99
CA ALA A 43 3.61 15.79 -2.12
C ALA A 43 3.79 17.32 -2.26
N SER A 44 4.10 18.02 -1.16
CA SER A 44 4.29 19.48 -1.09
C SER A 44 5.77 19.93 -1.12
N ARG A 45 6.71 19.04 -1.48
CA ARG A 45 8.18 19.26 -1.45
C ARG A 45 8.77 19.51 -0.06
N ASN A 46 8.00 19.29 0.99
CA ASN A 46 8.50 19.24 2.35
C ASN A 46 8.91 17.79 2.68
N GLY A 47 9.92 17.59 3.52
CA GLY A 47 10.23 16.25 4.03
C GLY A 47 9.10 15.73 4.92
N PRO A 48 8.93 14.40 5.06
CA PRO A 48 8.00 13.85 6.04
C PRO A 48 8.40 14.29 7.45
N THR A 49 7.40 14.53 8.30
CA THR A 49 7.61 14.85 9.72
C THR A 49 8.15 13.63 10.49
N VAL A 50 8.74 13.87 11.67
CA VAL A 50 9.21 12.79 12.55
C VAL A 50 8.06 11.86 12.95
N GLU A 51 6.89 12.41 13.22
CA GLU A 51 5.67 11.66 13.55
C GLU A 51 5.21 10.78 12.38
N GLU A 52 5.17 11.32 11.15
CA GLU A 52 4.83 10.53 9.97
C GLU A 52 5.82 9.37 9.74
N LEU A 53 7.13 9.63 9.89
CA LEU A 53 8.15 8.59 9.76
C LEU A 53 7.99 7.52 10.82
N ALA A 54 7.86 7.91 12.10
CA ALA A 54 7.74 6.97 13.20
C ALA A 54 6.50 6.08 13.05
N THR A 55 5.33 6.67 12.79
CA THR A 55 4.09 5.93 12.59
C THR A 55 4.20 5.01 11.37
N PHE A 56 4.75 5.50 10.25
CA PHE A 56 4.92 4.66 9.07
C PHE A 56 5.83 3.46 9.34
N PHE A 57 6.95 3.63 10.06
CA PHE A 57 7.85 2.52 10.39
C PHE A 57 7.22 1.50 11.34
N ILE A 58 6.38 1.93 12.28
CA ILE A 58 5.63 1.03 13.17
C ILE A 58 4.68 0.13 12.36
N PHE A 59 3.95 0.71 11.40
CA PHE A 59 2.94 0.00 10.61
C PHE A 59 3.43 -0.47 9.23
N GLN A 60 4.73 -0.34 8.93
CA GLN A 60 5.25 -0.52 7.57
C GLN A 60 4.92 -1.89 6.98
N HIS A 61 5.02 -2.93 7.81
CA HIS A 61 4.74 -4.30 7.41
C HIS A 61 3.26 -4.51 7.11
N GLU A 62 2.38 -4.00 7.96
CA GLU A 62 0.93 -4.07 7.77
C GLU A 62 0.50 -3.32 6.51
N ILE A 63 0.99 -2.09 6.34
CA ILE A 63 0.75 -1.27 5.15
C ILE A 63 1.20 -2.00 3.88
N SER A 64 2.39 -2.63 3.90
CA SER A 64 2.91 -3.37 2.75
C SER A 64 1.99 -4.54 2.38
N LYS A 65 1.51 -5.29 3.36
CA LYS A 65 0.54 -6.39 3.14
C LYS A 65 -0.81 -5.90 2.62
N ALA A 66 -1.30 -4.78 3.14
CA ALA A 66 -2.56 -4.19 2.70
C ALA A 66 -2.46 -3.75 1.23
N VAL A 67 -1.36 -3.09 0.86
CA VAL A 67 -1.07 -2.69 -0.52
C VAL A 67 -0.98 -3.91 -1.44
N GLU A 68 -0.25 -4.96 -1.04
CA GLU A 68 -0.16 -6.19 -1.84
C GLU A 68 -1.52 -6.84 -2.05
N SER A 69 -2.37 -6.86 -1.01
CA SER A 69 -3.74 -7.40 -1.10
C SER A 69 -4.60 -6.61 -2.08
N ILE A 70 -4.45 -5.28 -2.12
CA ILE A 70 -5.12 -4.41 -3.10
C ILE A 70 -4.66 -4.74 -4.52
N LEU A 71 -3.35 -4.93 -4.75
CA LEU A 71 -2.83 -5.27 -6.07
C LEU A 71 -3.38 -6.60 -6.58
N VAL A 72 -3.42 -7.61 -5.71
CA VAL A 72 -4.01 -8.92 -6.06
C VAL A 72 -5.50 -8.75 -6.39
N ALA A 73 -6.24 -8.02 -5.55
CA ALA A 73 -7.67 -7.79 -5.77
C ALA A 73 -7.96 -7.05 -7.08
N ASP A 74 -7.17 -6.03 -7.43
CA ASP A 74 -7.33 -5.22 -8.66
C ASP A 74 -7.17 -6.04 -9.95
N ILE A 75 -6.36 -7.09 -9.92
CA ILE A 75 -6.23 -8.02 -11.04
C ILE A 75 -7.46 -8.91 -11.17
N LEU A 76 -8.00 -9.39 -10.05
CA LEU A 76 -9.13 -10.30 -10.03
C LEU A 76 -10.44 -9.60 -10.41
N ALA A 77 -10.61 -8.37 -9.94
CA ALA A 77 -11.75 -7.53 -10.23
C ALA A 77 -11.33 -6.06 -10.20
N PRO A 78 -11.72 -5.25 -11.20
CA PRO A 78 -11.40 -3.82 -11.19
C PRO A 78 -11.89 -3.15 -9.91
N LEU A 79 -10.96 -2.64 -9.11
CA LEU A 79 -11.28 -1.86 -7.93
C LEU A 79 -11.77 -0.45 -8.30
N PRO A 80 -12.39 0.29 -7.36
CA PRO A 80 -12.66 1.71 -7.55
C PRO A 80 -11.37 2.51 -7.78
N GLU A 81 -11.46 3.66 -8.46
CA GLU A 81 -10.31 4.54 -8.70
C GLU A 81 -9.68 5.04 -7.38
N LYS A 82 -10.48 5.17 -6.32
CA LYS A 82 -10.03 5.64 -5.01
C LYS A 82 -10.51 4.68 -3.92
N ILE A 83 -9.59 4.33 -3.02
CA ILE A 83 -9.86 3.50 -1.85
C ILE A 83 -9.31 4.18 -0.60
N LEU A 84 -9.97 3.98 0.53
CA LEU A 84 -9.53 4.46 1.84
C LEU A 84 -9.37 3.25 2.75
N LEU A 85 -8.18 3.11 3.32
CA LEU A 85 -7.91 2.17 4.41
C LEU A 85 -7.69 2.96 5.69
N GLU A 86 -8.31 2.48 6.76
CA GLU A 86 -8.13 3.02 8.10
C GLU A 86 -7.34 2.02 8.93
N GLY A 87 -6.19 2.44 9.43
CA GLY A 87 -5.38 1.68 10.38
C GLY A 87 -5.43 2.31 11.77
N ASP A 88 -4.65 1.74 12.69
CA ASP A 88 -4.54 2.28 14.04
C ASP A 88 -3.65 3.54 14.03
N GLY A 89 -4.27 4.71 14.18
CA GLY A 89 -3.55 5.99 14.17
C GLY A 89 -3.11 6.48 12.79
N TYR A 90 -3.54 5.85 11.68
CA TYR A 90 -3.23 6.32 10.33
C TYR A 90 -4.35 6.06 9.32
N THR A 91 -4.30 6.76 8.19
CA THR A 91 -5.10 6.48 7.00
C THR A 91 -4.20 6.28 5.78
N LEU A 92 -4.62 5.39 4.89
CA LEU A 92 -3.97 5.15 3.61
C LEU A 92 -4.97 5.34 2.48
N VAL A 93 -4.82 6.41 1.71
CA VAL A 93 -5.70 6.72 0.58
C VAL A 93 -5.03 6.23 -0.71
N GLY A 94 -5.52 5.12 -1.25
CA GLY A 94 -5.07 4.57 -2.52
C GLY A 94 -5.78 5.24 -3.70
N THR A 95 -5.00 5.61 -4.73
CA THR A 95 -5.51 6.10 -6.01
C THR A 95 -4.94 5.23 -7.14
N ARG A 96 -5.82 4.60 -7.89
CA ARG A 96 -5.50 3.83 -9.10
C ARG A 96 -5.36 4.78 -10.29
N ARG A 97 -4.39 4.53 -11.15
CA ARG A 97 -4.16 5.27 -12.39
C ARG A 97 -3.72 4.32 -13.49
N ASP A 98 -4.06 4.63 -14.73
CA ASP A 98 -3.53 3.90 -15.87
C ASP A 98 -2.00 3.95 -15.89
N TRP A 99 -1.39 2.82 -16.24
CA TRP A 99 0.06 2.64 -16.33
C TRP A 99 0.50 2.38 -17.76
N TRP A 100 0.24 3.35 -18.65
CA TRP A 100 0.63 3.29 -20.06
C TRP A 100 2.12 2.95 -20.28
N PHE A 101 3.02 3.41 -19.40
CA PHE A 101 4.44 3.06 -19.45
C PHE A 101 4.68 1.57 -19.15
N GLY A 102 3.90 0.99 -18.24
CA GLY A 102 3.97 -0.43 -17.88
C GLY A 102 3.81 -1.34 -19.09
N ALA A 103 2.90 -0.99 -20.01
CA ALA A 103 2.69 -1.74 -21.26
C ALA A 103 3.93 -1.81 -22.17
N THR A 104 4.92 -0.94 -21.97
CA THR A 104 6.18 -0.92 -22.73
C THR A 104 7.30 -1.71 -22.05
N ILE A 105 7.11 -2.14 -20.80
CA ILE A 105 8.14 -2.83 -20.02
C ILE A 105 8.21 -4.29 -20.44
N ASN A 106 9.39 -4.72 -20.89
CA ASN A 106 9.72 -6.13 -21.09
C ASN A 106 10.57 -6.64 -19.92
N ALA A 107 9.91 -7.01 -18.82
CA ALA A 107 10.56 -7.49 -17.61
C ALA A 107 10.45 -9.01 -17.45
N ARG A 108 11.44 -9.61 -16.77
CA ARG A 108 11.53 -11.06 -16.54
C ARG A 108 12.01 -11.36 -15.13
N TRP A 109 11.51 -12.43 -14.53
CA TRP A 109 12.05 -13.03 -13.31
C TRP A 109 12.84 -14.29 -13.69
N GLY A 110 14.15 -14.13 -13.84
CA GLY A 110 14.98 -15.16 -14.47
C GLY A 110 14.52 -15.44 -15.90
N LYS A 111 14.00 -16.64 -16.16
CA LYS A 111 13.47 -17.02 -17.48
C LYS A 111 11.99 -16.69 -17.66
N GLU A 112 11.27 -16.44 -16.57
CA GLU A 112 9.82 -16.25 -16.58
C GLU A 112 9.48 -14.81 -16.98
N PRO A 113 8.64 -14.59 -18.00
CA PRO A 113 8.20 -13.25 -18.36
C PRO A 113 7.26 -12.69 -17.27
N LEU A 114 7.41 -11.40 -16.96
CA LEU A 114 6.49 -10.67 -16.09
C LEU A 114 5.45 -9.99 -16.96
N VAL A 115 4.18 -10.09 -16.57
CA VAL A 115 3.07 -9.40 -17.24
C VAL A 115 2.78 -8.10 -16.50
N PRO A 116 2.95 -6.92 -17.12
CA PRO A 116 2.57 -5.65 -16.52
C PRO A 116 1.08 -5.59 -16.20
N THR A 117 0.71 -4.93 -15.12
CA THR A 117 -0.67 -4.52 -14.85
C THR A 117 -1.06 -3.33 -15.72
N ASP A 118 -2.35 -3.19 -16.02
CA ASP A 118 -2.86 -2.03 -16.78
C ASP A 118 -2.84 -0.75 -15.93
N SER A 119 -2.89 -0.91 -14.61
CA SER A 119 -2.92 0.17 -13.63
C SER A 119 -1.68 0.19 -12.74
N LYS A 120 -1.40 1.37 -12.18
CA LYS A 120 -0.46 1.63 -11.09
C LYS A 120 -1.18 2.27 -9.93
N TRP A 121 -0.57 2.18 -8.75
CA TRP A 121 -1.19 2.65 -7.52
C TRP A 121 -0.32 3.69 -6.81
N ARG A 122 -0.97 4.74 -6.30
CA ARG A 122 -0.36 5.72 -5.42
C ARG A 122 -1.13 5.78 -4.12
N PHE A 123 -0.42 5.65 -3.01
CA PHE A 123 -1.00 5.67 -1.68
C PHE A 123 -0.53 6.92 -0.94
N LEU A 124 -1.49 7.69 -0.45
CA LEU A 124 -1.22 8.81 0.46
C LEU A 124 -1.37 8.31 1.90
N PHE A 125 -0.28 8.32 2.64
CA PHE A 125 -0.22 8.00 4.07
C PHE A 125 -0.37 9.27 4.90
N GLU A 126 -1.30 9.25 5.86
CA GLU A 126 -1.56 10.36 6.77
C GLU A 126 -1.70 9.83 8.20
N VAL A 127 -1.04 10.50 9.15
CA VAL A 127 -1.22 10.20 10.58
C VAL A 127 -2.55 10.80 11.03
N ARG A 128 -3.38 9.98 11.69
CA ARG A 128 -4.60 10.48 12.34
C ARG A 128 -4.19 11.24 13.57
N LYS A 129 -4.36 12.57 13.53
CA LYS A 129 -4.34 13.37 14.75
C LYS A 129 -5.52 12.92 15.60
N THR A 130 -5.26 12.20 16.68
CA THR A 130 -6.27 11.97 17.71
C THR A 130 -6.69 13.34 18.23
N SER A 131 -7.87 13.80 17.83
CA SER A 131 -8.51 14.91 18.52
C SER A 131 -8.70 14.47 19.99
N PRO A 132 -8.26 15.24 20.99
CA PRO A 132 -8.46 14.90 22.40
C PRO A 132 -9.94 15.04 22.75
N LYS A 133 -10.73 14.03 22.40
CA LYS A 133 -12.10 13.83 22.87
C LYS A 133 -12.27 12.35 23.14
N THR A 134 -12.75 12.05 24.35
CA THR A 134 -13.13 10.72 24.86
C THR A 134 -12.07 9.97 25.68
N MET A 135 -11.54 10.61 26.73
CA MET A 135 -11.10 9.94 27.97
C MET A 135 -11.59 10.75 29.19
N ALA A 136 -12.81 11.31 29.10
CA ALA A 136 -13.48 12.03 30.18
C ALA A 136 -14.89 11.43 30.34
N GLY A 137 -14.96 10.17 30.78
CA GLY A 137 -16.23 9.45 30.83
C GLY A 137 -16.22 8.16 31.61
N GLU A 138 -15.28 7.94 32.53
CA GLU A 138 -15.38 6.85 33.51
C GLU A 138 -14.89 7.37 34.88
N ARG A 139 -15.76 8.14 35.54
CA ARG A 139 -15.71 8.33 36.99
C ARG A 139 -16.76 7.40 37.60
N ILE A 140 -16.26 6.31 38.19
CA ILE A 140 -16.65 5.71 39.48
C ILE A 140 -18.13 5.84 39.84
N SER A 141 -18.86 4.71 39.78
CA SER A 141 -20.00 4.48 40.65
C SER A 141 -19.70 3.26 41.53
N GLU A 142 -19.05 3.49 42.66
CA GLU A 142 -19.15 2.60 43.81
C GLU A 142 -20.52 2.79 44.45
N LYS A 143 -21.28 1.70 44.57
CA LYS A 143 -22.27 1.47 45.63
C LYS A 143 -22.25 0.01 46.01
#